data_AF-A0A4Q4D938-F1
#
_entry.id   AF-A0A4Q4D938-F1
#
_cell.length_a   1.000
_cell.length_b   1.000
_cell.length_c   1.000
_cell.angle_alpha   90.00
_cell.angle_beta   90.00
_cell.angle_gamma   90.00
#
_symmetry.space_group_name_H-M   'P 1'
#
loop_
_entity.id
_entity.type
_entity.pdbx_description
1 polymer ?
#
loop_
_entity_poly.entity_id
_entity_poly.type
_entity_poly.pdbx_seq_one_letter_code
_entity_poly.pdbx_strand_id
1 'polypeptide(L)'
;MSNPPDLSDRPLVDGSVVPFACVDDDGHAAHERVVKARAIQCALSRICGICGRVLTRPVAFPGTPDEAIDGEFLFPPCHESCVREAAADARQLLGHDRRPRRWVLVTTGGFDLVRPTRRGGPVSFRPNSVLDRETLLERESAPHS
;
A
#
# COMPACT_ATOMS: atom_id res chain seq x y z
N MET A 1 15.06 -16.29 -18.27
CA MET A 1 13.94 -16.02 -17.34
C MET A 1 14.57 -15.56 -16.05
N SER A 2 14.63 -14.25 -15.80
CA SER A 2 15.21 -13.73 -14.57
C SER A 2 14.31 -14.14 -13.41
N ASN A 3 14.91 -14.74 -12.38
CA ASN A 3 14.21 -15.05 -11.14
C ASN A 3 13.65 -13.72 -10.59
N PRO A 4 12.38 -13.65 -10.14
CA PRO A 4 11.94 -12.45 -9.44
C PRO A 4 12.87 -12.21 -8.25
N PRO A 5 13.21 -10.95 -7.92
CA PRO A 5 14.02 -10.65 -6.75
C PRO A 5 13.41 -11.34 -5.53
N ASP A 6 14.28 -11.87 -4.65
CA ASP A 6 13.84 -12.43 -3.39
C ASP A 6 12.98 -11.38 -2.67
N LEU A 7 11.71 -11.69 -2.45
CA LEU A 7 10.71 -10.82 -1.81
C LEU A 7 11.16 -10.38 -0.40
N SER A 8 12.20 -11.02 0.13
CA SER A 8 12.76 -10.79 1.46
C SER A 8 13.75 -9.62 1.53
N ASP A 9 14.36 -9.19 0.41
CA ASP A 9 15.37 -8.12 0.40
C ASP A 9 14.83 -6.87 -0.29
N ARG A 10 13.99 -6.11 0.42
CA ARG A 10 13.36 -4.89 -0.10
C ARG A 10 14.34 -3.71 -0.04
N PRO A 11 14.42 -2.88 -1.09
CA PRO A 11 15.33 -1.75 -1.12
C PRO A 11 14.99 -0.71 -0.05
N LEU A 12 16.02 -0.03 0.44
CA LEU A 12 15.90 1.12 1.34
C LEU A 12 16.02 2.41 0.53
N VAL A 13 15.12 3.35 0.76
CA VAL A 13 15.22 4.74 0.27
C VAL A 13 15.09 5.65 1.47
N ASP A 14 16.02 6.60 1.61
CA ASP A 14 16.09 7.52 2.75
C ASP A 14 16.00 6.84 4.13
N GLY A 15 16.52 5.61 4.24
CA GLY A 15 16.52 4.84 5.49
C GLY A 15 15.20 4.15 5.84
N SER A 16 14.20 4.14 4.96
CA SER A 16 12.96 3.37 5.10
C SER A 16 12.85 2.29 4.02
N VAL A 17 12.19 1.18 4.36
CA VAL A 17 11.97 0.08 3.42
C VAL A 17 10.87 0.46 2.44
N VAL A 18 11.19 0.38 1.15
CA VAL A 18 10.23 0.68 0.10
C VAL A 18 9.20 -0.46 -0.02
N PRO A 19 7.90 -0.16 -0.09
CA PRO A 19 6.87 -1.17 -0.31
C PRO A 19 7.10 -1.97 -1.59
N PHE A 20 6.74 -3.25 -1.60
CA PHE A 20 6.82 -4.10 -2.81
C PHE A 20 6.12 -3.48 -4.03
N ALA A 21 4.96 -2.86 -3.82
CA ALA A 21 4.19 -2.19 -4.87
C ALA A 21 4.90 -0.96 -5.48
N CYS A 22 5.97 -0.51 -4.85
CA CYS A 22 6.73 0.69 -5.18
C CYS A 22 8.11 0.40 -5.78
N VAL A 23 8.40 -0.88 -6.11
CA VAL A 23 9.66 -1.33 -6.73
C VAL A 23 9.37 -1.92 -8.11
N ASP A 24 9.98 -1.35 -9.15
CA ASP A 24 9.85 -1.89 -10.51
C ASP A 24 10.76 -3.10 -10.76
N ASP A 25 10.65 -3.71 -11.95
CA ASP A 25 11.43 -4.90 -12.30
C ASP A 25 12.93 -4.61 -12.51
N ASP A 26 13.29 -3.34 -12.73
CA ASP A 26 14.68 -2.88 -12.83
C ASP A 26 15.28 -2.53 -11.46
N GLY A 27 14.48 -2.63 -10.40
CA GLY A 27 14.88 -2.36 -9.02
C GLY A 27 14.78 -0.89 -8.60
N HIS A 28 14.24 0.01 -9.43
CA HIS A 28 14.01 1.38 -8.99
C HIS A 28 12.87 1.42 -7.97
N ALA A 29 13.15 2.07 -6.85
CA ALA A 29 12.31 2.09 -5.67
C ALA A 29 12.01 3.55 -5.29
N ALA A 30 10.74 3.88 -5.06
CA ALA A 30 10.32 5.22 -4.66
C ALA A 30 9.03 5.15 -3.82
N HIS A 31 9.01 5.72 -2.63
CA HIS A 31 7.89 5.62 -1.68
C HIS A 31 6.59 6.22 -2.22
N GLU A 32 6.71 7.26 -3.04
CA GLU A 32 5.63 8.07 -3.62
C GLU A 32 5.01 7.45 -4.88
N ARG A 33 5.53 6.33 -5.39
CA ARG A 33 5.11 5.78 -6.69
C ARG A 33 4.62 4.35 -6.59
N VAL A 34 3.37 4.10 -6.97
CA VAL A 34 2.87 2.74 -7.19
C VAL A 34 3.19 2.28 -8.61
N VAL A 35 3.93 1.19 -8.72
CA VAL A 35 4.21 0.53 -10.00
C VAL A 35 2.98 -0.27 -10.42
N LYS A 36 2.34 0.14 -11.52
CA LYS A 36 1.10 -0.46 -12.03
C LYS A 36 1.16 -1.99 -12.16
N ALA A 37 2.27 -2.52 -12.70
CA ALA A 37 2.45 -3.96 -12.85
C ALA A 37 2.42 -4.69 -11.49
N ARG A 38 3.08 -4.11 -10.47
CA ARG A 38 3.06 -4.64 -9.10
C ARG A 38 1.69 -4.54 -8.44
N ALA A 39 0.98 -3.42 -8.63
CA ALA A 39 -0.38 -3.27 -8.11
C ALA A 39 -1.33 -4.33 -8.69
N ILE A 40 -1.26 -4.57 -10.01
CA ILE A 40 -2.01 -5.65 -10.67
C ILE A 40 -1.60 -7.02 -10.12
N GLN A 41 -0.30 -7.27 -9.95
CA GLN A 41 0.22 -8.50 -9.37
C GLN A 41 -0.32 -8.73 -7.95
N CYS A 42 -0.38 -7.69 -7.12
CA CYS A 42 -0.97 -7.76 -5.78
C CYS A 42 -2.42 -8.24 -5.79
N ALA A 43 -3.23 -7.69 -6.71
CA ALA A 43 -4.61 -8.15 -6.90
C ALA A 43 -4.69 -9.60 -7.36
N LEU A 44 -4.03 -9.94 -8.48
CA LEU A 44 -4.21 -11.22 -9.15
C LEU A 44 -3.59 -12.39 -8.38
N SER A 45 -2.41 -12.17 -7.79
CA SER A 45 -1.68 -13.20 -7.03
C SER A 45 -1.99 -13.16 -5.54
N ARG A 46 -2.88 -12.26 -5.09
CA ARG A 46 -3.26 -12.09 -3.68
C ARG A 46 -2.04 -11.90 -2.79
N ILE A 47 -1.14 -11.00 -3.17
CA ILE A 47 0.06 -10.66 -2.39
C ILE A 47 -0.04 -9.25 -1.81
N CYS A 48 0.60 -9.04 -0.67
CA CYS A 48 0.60 -7.79 0.06
C CYS A 48 1.41 -6.72 -0.67
N GLY A 49 0.80 -5.55 -0.87
CA GLY A 49 1.42 -4.38 -1.47
C GLY A 49 2.68 -3.87 -0.76
N ILE A 50 2.84 -4.15 0.53
CA ILE A 50 3.97 -3.70 1.33
C ILE A 50 5.10 -4.73 1.36
N CYS A 51 4.80 -5.95 1.81
CA CYS A 51 5.83 -6.96 2.08
C CYS A 51 5.99 -8.01 0.97
N GLY A 52 5.13 -8.01 -0.07
CA GLY A 52 5.19 -8.95 -1.19
C GLY A 52 4.76 -10.39 -0.87
N ARG A 53 4.41 -10.71 0.37
CA ARG A 53 3.97 -12.05 0.80
C ARG A 53 2.48 -12.26 0.57
N VAL A 54 2.03 -13.52 0.50
CA VAL A 54 0.62 -13.88 0.33
C VAL A 54 -0.25 -13.25 1.42
N LEU A 55 -1.38 -12.67 1.01
CA LEU A 55 -2.36 -12.04 1.89
C LEU A 55 -3.09 -13.07 2.75
N THR A 56 -3.22 -12.74 4.04
CA THR A 56 -4.18 -13.40 4.93
C THR A 56 -5.52 -12.66 4.88
N ARG A 57 -6.54 -13.18 5.58
CA ARG A 57 -7.83 -12.51 5.76
C ARG A 57 -7.97 -12.03 7.22
N PRO A 58 -8.58 -10.86 7.47
CA PRO A 58 -9.03 -9.88 6.46
C PRO A 58 -7.85 -9.18 5.76
N VAL A 59 -8.13 -8.57 4.61
CA VAL A 59 -7.13 -7.71 3.93
C VAL A 59 -7.39 -6.25 4.32
N ALA A 60 -6.35 -5.44 4.27
CA ALA A 60 -6.42 -4.02 4.61
C ALA A 60 -6.04 -3.13 3.41
N PHE A 61 -6.68 -1.97 3.35
CA PHE A 61 -6.33 -0.89 2.43
C PHE A 61 -5.89 0.33 3.24
N PRO A 62 -4.63 0.78 3.07
CA PRO A 62 -4.19 2.09 3.54
C PRO A 62 -4.64 3.17 2.56
N GLY A 63 -5.10 4.29 3.08
CA GLY A 63 -5.31 5.47 2.26
C GLY A 63 -5.51 6.73 3.08
N THR A 64 -5.82 7.80 2.36
CA THR A 64 -6.28 9.08 2.90
C THR A 64 -7.74 8.99 3.38
N PRO A 65 -8.21 9.97 4.19
CA PRO A 65 -9.62 10.09 4.50
C PRO A 65 -10.53 10.17 3.27
N ASP A 66 -10.08 10.88 2.22
CA ASP A 66 -10.87 11.06 0.99
C ASP A 66 -11.02 9.73 0.23
N GLU A 67 -9.93 8.97 0.04
CA GLU A 67 -10.00 7.62 -0.55
C GLU A 67 -10.91 6.67 0.24
N ALA A 68 -10.89 6.77 1.57
CA ALA A 68 -11.75 5.95 2.42
C ALA A 68 -13.23 6.33 2.34
N ILE A 69 -13.53 7.62 2.13
CA ILE A 69 -14.89 8.11 1.87
C ILE A 69 -15.37 7.63 0.49
N ASP A 70 -14.53 7.77 -0.53
CA ASP A 70 -14.83 7.34 -1.90
C ASP A 70 -14.90 5.81 -2.02
N GLY A 71 -14.28 5.09 -1.08
CA GLY A 71 -14.18 3.64 -1.10
C GLY A 71 -13.27 3.13 -2.22
N GLU A 72 -12.33 3.96 -2.68
CA GLU A 72 -11.44 3.69 -3.79
C GLU A 72 -10.01 4.10 -3.43
N PHE A 73 -9.09 3.13 -3.49
CA PHE A 73 -7.72 3.27 -3.01
C PHE A 73 -6.74 3.12 -4.15
N LEU A 74 -5.69 3.94 -4.16
CA LEU A 74 -4.57 3.79 -5.10
C LEU A 74 -3.62 2.66 -4.69
N PHE A 75 -3.41 2.49 -3.38
CA PHE A 75 -2.47 1.49 -2.88
C PHE A 75 -3.10 0.08 -2.86
N PRO A 76 -2.35 -0.96 -3.29
CA PRO A 76 -2.86 -2.34 -3.33
C PRO A 76 -3.21 -2.91 -1.95
N PRO A 77 -3.96 -4.03 -1.92
CA PRO A 77 -4.31 -4.73 -0.69
C PRO A 77 -3.08 -5.16 0.11
N CYS A 78 -3.17 -5.05 1.43
CA CYS A 78 -2.09 -5.30 2.36
C CYS A 78 -2.53 -6.19 3.52
N HIS A 79 -1.54 -6.73 4.26
CA HIS A 79 -1.79 -7.19 5.62
C HIS A 79 -2.04 -6.00 6.53
N GLU A 80 -2.93 -6.18 7.51
CA GLU A 80 -3.23 -5.13 8.49
C GLU A 80 -1.98 -4.67 9.26
N SER A 81 -1.17 -5.62 9.75
CA SER A 81 0.06 -5.29 10.49
C SER A 81 1.05 -4.48 9.65
N CYS A 82 1.24 -4.84 8.38
CA CYS A 82 2.12 -4.11 7.48
C CYS A 82 1.65 -2.66 7.28
N VAL A 83 0.34 -2.43 7.18
CA VAL A 83 -0.19 -1.06 7.09
C VAL A 83 0.09 -0.28 8.36
N ARG A 84 -0.13 -0.87 9.53
CA ARG A 84 0.10 -0.19 10.81
C ARG A 84 1.57 0.19 11.00
N GLU A 85 2.49 -0.72 10.68
CA GLU A 85 3.93 -0.46 10.70
C GLU A 85 4.31 0.65 9.71
N ALA A 86 3.80 0.59 8.48
CA ALA A 86 4.04 1.60 7.45
C ALA A 86 3.49 2.98 7.84
N ALA A 87 2.29 3.06 8.41
CA ALA A 87 1.67 4.31 8.83
C ALA A 87 2.43 4.99 9.98
N ALA A 88 3.07 4.19 10.85
CA ALA A 88 3.92 4.66 11.94
C ALA A 88 5.29 5.17 11.47
N ASP A 89 5.74 4.78 10.27
CA ASP A 89 6.97 5.30 9.67
C ASP A 89 6.71 6.69 9.05
N ALA A 90 7.41 7.70 9.57
CA ALA A 90 7.31 9.09 9.11
C ALA A 90 7.81 9.30 7.67
N ARG A 91 8.61 8.36 7.14
CA ARG A 91 9.18 8.43 5.79
C ARG A 91 8.29 7.76 4.74
N GLN A 92 7.30 6.99 5.18
CA GLN A 92 6.49 6.20 4.27
C GLN A 92 5.40 7.03 3.61
N LEU A 93 5.26 6.87 2.30
CA LEU A 93 4.30 7.61 1.47
C LEU A 93 3.23 6.73 0.83
N LEU A 94 3.42 5.40 0.79
CA LEU A 94 2.47 4.44 0.20
C LEU A 94 1.86 4.91 -1.13
N GLY A 95 2.70 5.40 -2.04
CA GLY A 95 2.25 5.80 -3.37
C GLY A 95 1.63 7.19 -3.49
N HIS A 96 1.64 7.98 -2.42
CA HIS A 96 1.20 9.37 -2.45
C HIS A 96 2.40 10.31 -2.64
N ASP A 97 2.21 11.42 -3.38
CA ASP A 97 3.24 12.45 -3.57
C ASP A 97 3.70 13.11 -2.25
N ARG A 98 2.87 13.03 -1.21
CA ARG A 98 3.14 13.56 0.13
C ARG A 98 2.52 12.67 1.19
N ARG A 99 3.14 12.61 2.37
CA ARG A 99 2.61 11.84 3.49
C ARG A 99 1.25 12.42 3.91
N PRO A 100 0.19 11.60 3.96
CA PRO A 100 -1.09 12.01 4.53
C PRO A 100 -0.93 12.42 6.00
N ARG A 101 -1.67 13.45 6.42
CA ARG A 101 -1.70 13.87 7.84
C ARG A 101 -2.33 12.80 8.75
N ARG A 102 -3.20 11.98 8.18
CA ARG A 102 -3.90 10.88 8.85
C ARG A 102 -4.01 9.75 7.87
N TRP A 103 -3.66 8.56 8.33
CA TRP A 103 -3.92 7.33 7.58
C TRP A 103 -5.28 6.80 7.98
N VAL A 104 -6.04 6.31 7.00
CA VAL A 104 -7.22 5.50 7.24
C VAL A 104 -6.91 4.07 6.80
N LEU A 105 -7.23 3.14 7.68
CA LEU A 105 -7.16 1.71 7.45
C LEU A 105 -8.58 1.20 7.23
N VAL A 106 -8.82 0.59 6.08
CA VAL A 106 -10.09 -0.11 5.81
C VAL A 106 -9.82 -1.60 5.73
N THR A 107 -10.41 -2.39 6.64
CA THR A 107 -10.33 -3.85 6.59
C THR A 107 -11.55 -4.42 5.86
N THR A 108 -11.34 -5.45 5.06
CA THR A 108 -12.39 -6.02 4.20
C THR A 108 -12.20 -7.52 3.95
N GLY A 109 -13.31 -8.22 3.71
CA GLY A 109 -13.31 -9.62 3.28
C GLY A 109 -12.94 -9.82 1.80
N GLY A 110 -13.08 -8.78 0.97
CA GLY A 110 -12.90 -8.80 -0.48
C GLY A 110 -12.70 -7.41 -1.10
N PHE A 111 -12.26 -7.38 -2.35
CA PHE A 111 -12.08 -6.15 -3.13
C PHE A 111 -12.17 -6.42 -4.62
N ASP A 112 -12.42 -5.36 -5.38
CA ASP A 112 -12.37 -5.32 -6.83
C ASP A 112 -11.15 -4.54 -7.32
N LEU A 113 -10.47 -5.06 -8.35
CA LEU A 113 -9.45 -4.32 -9.10
C LEU A 113 -10.15 -3.46 -10.15
N VAL A 114 -10.06 -2.15 -10.00
CA VAL A 114 -10.64 -1.18 -10.94
C VAL A 114 -9.60 -0.83 -12.00
N ARG A 115 -9.98 -1.00 -13.27
CA ARG A 115 -9.13 -0.65 -14.41
C ARG A 115 -9.28 0.82 -14.75
N PRO A 116 -8.20 1.51 -15.14
CA PRO A 116 -8.29 2.89 -15.60
C PRO A 116 -9.13 2.98 -16.87
N THR A 117 -9.90 4.07 -16.97
CA THR A 117 -10.68 4.40 -18.17
C THR A 117 -9.79 4.84 -19.33
N ARG A 118 -8.65 5.47 -19.05
CA ARG A 118 -7.63 5.84 -20.04
C ARG A 118 -6.50 4.83 -20.10
N ARG A 119 -6.04 4.51 -21.31
CA ARG A 119 -4.83 3.71 -21.54
C ARG A 119 -3.65 4.38 -20.82
N GLY A 120 -2.89 3.58 -20.07
CA GLY A 120 -1.72 4.06 -19.33
C GLY A 120 -2.00 4.58 -17.91
N GLY A 121 -3.26 4.83 -17.53
CA GLY A 121 -3.59 5.28 -16.17
C GLY A 121 -3.27 4.26 -15.07
N PRO A 122 -3.23 4.68 -13.79
CA PRO A 122 -3.07 3.77 -12.65
C PRO A 122 -4.29 2.86 -12.49
N VAL A 123 -4.11 1.71 -11.84
CA VAL A 123 -5.25 0.92 -11.34
C VAL A 123 -5.60 1.40 -9.93
N SER A 124 -6.84 1.16 -9.52
CA SER A 124 -7.31 1.42 -8.16
C SER A 124 -8.04 0.20 -7.61
N PHE A 125 -8.39 0.23 -6.34
CA PHE A 125 -8.98 -0.91 -5.63
C PHE A 125 -10.21 -0.46 -4.85
N ARG A 126 -11.30 -1.23 -4.94
CA ARG A 126 -12.54 -0.97 -4.19
C ARG A 126 -12.83 -2.10 -3.22
N PRO A 127 -12.74 -1.88 -1.89
CA PRO A 127 -13.23 -2.82 -0.89
C PRO A 127 -14.73 -3.09 -1.09
N ASN A 128 -15.15 -4.36 -1.15
CA ASN A 128 -16.54 -4.74 -1.41
C ASN A 128 -17.22 -5.53 -0.29
N SER A 129 -16.53 -5.75 0.83
CA SER A 129 -17.05 -6.42 2.03
C SER A 129 -16.39 -5.82 3.27
N VAL A 130 -16.56 -4.50 3.43
CA VAL A 130 -15.93 -3.73 4.52
C VAL A 130 -16.35 -4.28 5.87
N LEU A 131 -15.36 -4.54 6.72
CA LEU A 131 -15.54 -5.04 8.08
C LEU A 131 -15.37 -3.91 9.09
N ASP A 132 -14.34 -3.08 8.90
CA ASP A 132 -14.05 -1.95 9.78
C ASP A 132 -13.33 -0.81 9.05
N ARG A 133 -13.40 0.39 9.65
CA ARG A 133 -12.72 1.60 9.20
C ARG A 133 -12.13 2.33 10.40
N GLU A 134 -10.81 2.44 10.43
CA GLU A 134 -10.07 3.04 11.53
C GLU A 134 -9.21 4.21 11.03
N THR A 135 -9.23 5.35 11.74
CA THR A 135 -8.26 6.43 11.51
C THR A 135 -7.05 6.20 12.40
N LEU A 136 -5.89 5.95 11.80
CA LEU A 136 -4.62 5.83 12.50
C LEU A 136 -4.10 7.24 12.80
N LEU A 137 -4.10 7.59 14.08
CA LEU A 137 -3.52 8.85 14.54
C LEU A 137 -2.00 8.74 14.51
N GLU A 138 -1.33 9.83 14.13
CA GLU A 138 0.10 9.95 14.39
C GLU A 138 0.33 9.77 15.88
N ARG A 139 1.24 8.86 16.24
CA ARG A 139 1.79 8.90 17.59
C ARG A 139 2.50 10.24 17.71
N GLU A 140 2.01 11.11 18.59
CA GLU A 140 2.76 12.30 19.00
C GLU A 140 4.16 11.84 19.37
N SER A 141 5.15 12.26 18.59
CA SER A 141 6.54 12.08 18.96
C SER A 141 6.72 12.88 20.24
N ALA A 142 6.85 12.19 21.37
CA ALA A 142 7.21 12.84 22.62
C ALA A 142 8.45 13.73 22.35
N PRO A 143 8.47 14.98 22.86
CA PRO A 143 9.62 15.85 22.67
C PRO A 143 10.86 15.12 23.20
N HIS A 144 11.90 15.04 22.37
CA HIS A 144 13.21 14.62 22.83
C HIS A 144 13.66 15.64 23.88
N SER A 145 13.75 15.20 25.14
CA SER A 145 14.33 15.93 26.25
C SER A 145 15.80 16.27 26.02
#